data_AF-A0A937IR42-F1
#
_entry.id   AF-A0A937IR42-F1
#
_cell.length_a   1.000
_cell.length_b   1.000
_cell.length_c   1.000
_cell.angle_alpha   90.00
_cell.angle_beta   90.00
_cell.angle_gamma   90.00
#
_symmetry.space_group_name_H-M   'P 1'
#
loop_
_entity.id
_entity.type
_entity.pdbx_description
1 polymer ?
#
loop_
_entity_poly.entity_id
_entity_poly.type
_entity_poly.pdbx_seq_one_letter_code
_entity_poly.pdbx_strand_id
1 'polypeptide(L)'
;TPWLFLVPAIVILLISRKIDALVAISVGIFSGLAAALVFQQPLLQELGTGTHPIYEIAMRSVYGSIAVPSEHPILSDLLSTSGMSGMLGTVWLILSAMAFGGAMEASGFLATITNAIIRFARGSASLITSTLVACGVLNVTASDQYLAIVVPGRMFKDVYRERGLAPENLSRTLEDSGTVTSVLIPWNTCGAYQSSVLGVATGDYFMYAFFNLISPIMTLIYAWVGIRIKKIQD
;
A
#
# COMPACT_ATOMS: atom_id res chain seq x y z
N THR A 1 -12.15 16.75 27.15
CA THR A 1 -12.85 18.00 26.74
C THR A 1 -13.05 17.98 25.22
N PRO A 2 -14.03 18.71 24.66
CA PRO A 2 -14.30 18.72 23.21
C PRO A 2 -13.12 19.19 22.35
N TRP A 3 -12.19 19.96 22.95
CA TRP A 3 -10.98 20.45 22.30
C TRP A 3 -10.06 19.35 21.75
N LEU A 4 -10.13 18.13 22.29
CA LEU A 4 -9.37 16.98 21.77
C LEU A 4 -9.78 16.61 20.34
N PHE A 5 -11.01 16.93 19.91
CA PHE A 5 -11.47 16.70 18.54
C PHE A 5 -10.84 17.66 17.51
N LEU A 6 -10.13 18.70 17.94
CA LEU A 6 -9.37 19.55 17.02
C LEU A 6 -8.28 18.77 16.28
N VAL A 7 -7.65 17.79 16.93
CA VAL A 7 -6.58 16.97 16.33
C VAL A 7 -7.09 16.21 15.08
N PRO A 8 -8.14 15.35 15.17
CA PRO A 8 -8.67 14.69 13.98
C PRO A 8 -9.29 15.68 12.98
N ALA A 9 -9.89 16.79 13.43
CA ALA A 9 -10.43 17.81 12.52
C ALA A 9 -9.35 18.46 11.65
N ILE A 10 -8.18 18.78 12.23
CA ILE A 10 -7.03 19.31 11.48
C ILE A 10 -6.58 18.28 10.43
N VAL A 11 -6.42 17.02 10.81
CA VAL A 11 -5.99 15.96 9.87
C VAL A 11 -7.00 15.78 8.74
N ILE A 12 -8.30 15.73 9.04
CA ILE A 12 -9.37 15.64 8.03
C ILE A 12 -9.33 16.84 7.08
N LEU A 13 -9.11 18.05 7.60
CA LEU A 13 -8.97 19.25 6.78
C LEU A 13 -7.78 19.16 5.83
N LEU A 14 -6.62 18.67 6.30
CA LEU A 14 -5.44 18.48 5.46
C LEU A 14 -5.68 17.46 4.34
N ILE A 15 -6.34 16.34 4.66
CA ILE A 15 -6.72 15.31 3.67
C ILE A 15 -7.71 15.88 2.65
N SER A 16 -8.72 16.63 3.09
CA SER A 16 -9.67 17.34 2.23
C SER A 16 -8.99 18.32 1.28
N ARG A 17 -7.90 18.95 1.74
CA ARG A 17 -7.07 19.86 0.92
C ARG A 17 -6.06 19.15 0.02
N LYS A 18 -6.08 17.80 -0.03
CA LYS A 18 -5.17 16.98 -0.84
C LYS A 18 -3.69 17.24 -0.55
N ILE A 19 -3.37 17.54 0.71
CA ILE A 19 -1.98 17.69 1.16
C ILE A 19 -1.34 16.31 1.22
N ASP A 20 -0.03 16.26 0.95
CA ASP A 20 0.76 15.03 0.99
C ASP A 20 0.56 14.26 2.30
N ALA A 21 0.33 12.94 2.18
CA ALA A 21 0.03 12.08 3.31
C ALA A 21 1.09 12.13 4.41
N LEU A 22 2.37 12.22 4.03
CA LEU A 22 3.49 12.34 4.97
C LEU A 22 3.38 13.60 5.85
N VAL A 23 2.99 14.72 5.24
CA VAL A 23 2.78 15.99 5.94
C VAL A 23 1.56 15.89 6.85
N ALA A 24 0.45 15.34 6.36
CA ALA A 24 -0.77 15.16 7.15
C ALA A 24 -0.55 14.28 8.39
N ILE A 25 0.18 13.16 8.24
CA ILE A 25 0.53 12.26 9.34
C ILE A 25 1.44 12.97 10.34
N SER A 26 2.45 13.69 9.86
CA SER A 26 3.38 14.44 10.74
C SER A 26 2.65 15.51 11.56
N VAL A 27 1.79 16.30 10.93
CA VAL A 27 0.96 17.28 11.63
C VAL A 27 0.02 16.60 12.63
N GLY A 28 -0.56 15.45 12.28
CA GLY A 28 -1.36 14.64 13.20
C GLY A 28 -0.59 14.20 14.45
N ILE A 29 0.64 13.69 14.28
CA ILE A 29 1.50 13.27 15.39
C ILE A 29 1.84 14.46 16.29
N PHE A 30 2.31 15.58 15.73
CA PHE A 30 2.70 16.76 16.53
C PHE A 30 1.50 17.41 17.22
N SER A 31 0.36 17.52 16.56
CA SER A 31 -0.86 18.07 17.16
C SER A 31 -1.44 17.14 18.23
N GLY A 32 -1.38 15.82 18.04
CA GLY A 32 -1.72 14.83 19.06
C GLY A 32 -0.83 14.94 20.29
N LEU A 33 0.49 15.06 20.08
CA LEU A 33 1.46 15.25 21.17
C LEU A 33 1.19 16.56 21.95
N ALA A 34 0.95 17.66 21.23
CA ALA A 34 0.62 18.93 21.85
C ALA A 34 -0.68 18.85 22.66
N ALA A 35 -1.71 18.18 22.12
CA ALA A 35 -2.97 17.97 22.83
C ALA A 35 -2.80 17.11 24.08
N ALA A 36 -1.99 16.05 24.02
CA ALA A 36 -1.67 15.21 25.18
C ALA A 36 -0.96 16.03 26.28
N LEU A 37 0.05 16.84 25.90
CA LEU A 37 0.82 17.68 26.82
C LEU A 37 -0.01 18.81 27.45
N VAL A 38 -1.03 19.33 26.76
CA VAL A 38 -1.87 20.42 27.29
C VAL A 38 -3.05 19.89 28.10
N PHE A 39 -3.71 18.82 27.64
CA PHE A 39 -5.00 18.37 28.18
C PHE A 39 -4.94 17.05 28.96
N GLN A 40 -3.86 16.27 28.88
CA GLN A 40 -3.75 14.92 29.47
C GLN A 40 -2.53 14.74 30.38
N GLN A 41 -2.02 15.82 30.99
CA GLN A 41 -0.84 15.77 31.87
C GLN A 41 -0.94 14.76 33.02
N PRO A 42 -2.07 14.62 33.74
CA PRO A 42 -2.15 13.67 34.85
C PRO A 42 -1.94 12.21 34.40
N LEU A 43 -2.53 11.86 33.24
CA LEU A 43 -2.40 10.53 32.66
C LEU A 43 -0.94 10.24 32.23
N LEU A 44 -0.27 11.24 31.65
CA LEU A 44 1.14 11.13 31.26
C LEU A 44 2.07 10.91 32.46
N GLN A 45 1.74 11.50 33.62
CA GLN A 45 2.50 11.32 34.85
C GLN A 45 2.26 9.95 35.48
N GLU A 46 1.03 9.46 35.45
CA GLU A 46 0.65 8.16 36.02
C GLU A 46 1.27 6.99 35.24
N LEU A 47 1.35 7.11 33.91
CA LEU A 47 1.89 6.06 33.05
C LEU A 47 3.42 6.01 33.05
N GLY A 48 4.10 7.10 33.39
CA GLY A 48 5.55 7.22 33.36
C GLY A 48 6.22 6.71 34.64
N THR A 49 7.41 6.12 34.52
CA THR A 49 8.14 5.53 35.67
C THR A 49 9.50 6.17 35.92
N GLY A 50 10.02 6.94 34.97
CA GLY A 50 11.31 7.62 35.07
C GLY A 50 11.29 9.00 35.75
N THR A 51 12.47 9.64 35.79
CA THR A 51 12.69 10.99 36.35
C THR A 51 11.90 12.09 35.62
N HIS A 52 11.58 11.86 34.34
CA HIS A 52 10.78 12.77 33.51
C HIS A 52 9.61 11.99 32.86
N PRO A 53 8.56 11.65 33.64
CA PRO A 53 7.50 10.73 33.20
C PRO A 53 6.72 11.27 31.99
N ILE A 54 6.47 12.58 31.95
CA ILE A 54 5.78 13.23 30.83
C ILE A 54 6.56 13.09 29.53
N TYR A 55 7.87 13.34 29.55
CA TYR A 55 8.73 13.22 28.37
C TYR A 55 8.84 11.75 27.92
N GLU A 56 9.01 10.84 28.88
CA GLU A 56 9.07 9.40 28.62
C GLU A 56 7.82 8.93 27.86
N ILE A 57 6.63 9.22 28.38
CA ILE A 57 5.37 8.77 27.79
C ILE A 57 5.05 9.52 26.50
N ALA A 58 5.37 10.80 26.41
CA ALA A 58 5.24 11.56 25.17
C ALA A 58 6.03 10.92 24.02
N MET A 59 7.28 10.52 24.27
CA MET A 59 8.09 9.85 23.26
C MET A 59 7.62 8.41 23.02
N ARG A 60 7.37 7.63 24.08
CA ARG A 60 6.89 6.24 23.96
C ARG A 60 5.58 6.13 23.20
N SER A 61 4.67 7.11 23.33
CA SER A 61 3.41 7.15 22.57
C SER A 61 3.63 7.25 21.05
N VAL A 62 4.77 7.76 20.61
CA VAL A 62 5.13 7.89 19.19
C VAL A 62 5.93 6.67 18.71
N TYR A 63 7.02 6.32 19.41
CA TYR A 63 7.96 5.30 18.92
C TYR A 63 7.73 3.90 19.51
N GLY A 64 7.23 3.79 20.73
CA GLY A 64 7.26 2.57 21.54
C GLY A 64 5.87 2.04 21.86
N SER A 65 5.83 1.06 22.77
CA SER A 65 4.57 0.54 23.27
C SER A 65 4.02 1.35 24.44
N ILE A 66 2.71 1.58 24.38
CA ILE A 66 1.91 2.19 25.42
C ILE A 66 0.65 1.36 25.63
N ALA A 67 0.24 1.21 26.88
CA ALA A 67 -1.01 0.58 27.25
C ALA A 67 -1.65 1.43 28.34
N VAL A 68 -2.85 1.95 28.07
CA VAL A 68 -3.63 2.68 29.07
C VAL A 68 -4.52 1.67 29.79
N PRO A 69 -4.40 1.51 31.12
CA PRO A 69 -5.21 0.56 31.87
C PRO A 69 -6.69 0.92 31.75
N SER A 70 -7.50 -0.08 31.43
CA SER A 70 -8.95 0.05 31.30
C SER A 70 -9.62 -1.22 31.84
N GLU A 71 -10.72 -1.06 32.57
CA GLU A 71 -11.49 -2.18 33.12
C GLU A 71 -12.18 -3.01 32.02
N HIS A 72 -12.48 -2.39 30.87
CA HIS A 72 -13.11 -3.08 29.76
C HIS A 72 -12.06 -3.64 28.79
N PRO A 73 -12.06 -4.96 28.48
CA PRO A 73 -11.05 -5.61 27.64
C PRO A 73 -10.88 -4.97 26.25
N ILE A 74 -11.99 -4.73 25.56
CA ILE A 74 -11.97 -4.10 24.22
C ILE A 74 -11.34 -2.70 24.25
N LEU A 75 -11.59 -1.92 25.31
CA LEU A 75 -11.00 -0.59 25.45
C LEU A 75 -9.51 -0.68 25.80
N SER A 76 -9.12 -1.68 26.61
CA SER A 76 -7.72 -1.93 26.91
C SER A 76 -6.94 -2.29 25.64
N ASP A 77 -7.50 -3.13 24.77
CA ASP A 77 -6.88 -3.49 23.49
C ASP A 77 -6.81 -2.27 22.55
N LEU A 78 -7.88 -1.47 22.46
CA LEU A 78 -7.91 -0.27 21.62
C LEU A 78 -6.92 0.81 22.08
N LEU A 79 -6.69 0.93 23.39
CA LEU A 79 -5.76 1.89 23.99
C LEU A 79 -4.34 1.34 24.14
N SER A 80 -4.11 0.10 23.72
CA SER A 80 -2.79 -0.52 23.70
C SER A 80 -2.23 -0.50 22.28
N THR A 81 -1.08 0.16 22.10
CA THR A 81 -0.43 0.26 20.79
C THR A 81 1.07 0.03 20.93
N SER A 82 1.71 -0.42 19.86
CA SER A 82 3.15 -0.66 19.77
C SER A 82 3.92 0.47 19.07
N GLY A 83 3.23 1.56 18.72
CA GLY A 83 3.82 2.71 18.02
C GLY A 83 4.59 2.32 16.75
N MET A 84 5.62 3.10 16.41
CA MET A 84 6.50 2.77 15.27
C MET A 84 7.27 1.46 15.48
N SER A 85 7.57 1.07 16.71
CA SER A 85 8.33 -0.16 17.00
C SER A 85 7.63 -1.42 16.51
N GLY A 86 6.29 -1.46 16.60
CA GLY A 86 5.50 -2.57 16.08
C GLY A 86 5.55 -2.73 14.56
N MET A 87 5.90 -1.67 13.85
CA MET A 87 6.00 -1.68 12.39
C MET A 87 7.41 -1.97 11.88
N LEU A 88 8.43 -2.01 12.74
CA LEU A 88 9.83 -2.20 12.32
C LEU A 88 10.02 -3.50 11.53
N GLY A 89 9.37 -4.59 11.90
CA GLY A 89 9.42 -5.84 11.14
C GLY A 89 8.94 -5.68 9.70
N THR A 90 7.82 -4.98 9.50
CA THR A 90 7.30 -4.63 8.18
C THR A 90 8.25 -3.73 7.42
N VAL A 91 8.83 -2.72 8.08
CA VAL A 91 9.81 -1.81 7.46
C VAL A 91 11.04 -2.57 6.98
N TRP A 92 11.61 -3.47 7.80
CA TRP A 92 12.76 -4.29 7.41
C TRP A 92 12.47 -5.20 6.22
N LEU A 93 11.29 -5.81 6.21
CA LEU A 93 10.84 -6.64 5.09
C LEU A 93 10.72 -5.80 3.82
N ILE A 94 10.06 -4.64 3.89
CA ILE A 94 9.91 -3.71 2.76
C ILE A 94 11.28 -3.27 2.23
N LEU A 95 12.20 -2.83 3.10
CA LEU A 95 13.55 -2.40 2.68
C LEU A 95 14.32 -3.53 1.98
N SER A 96 14.24 -4.75 2.52
CA SER A 96 14.89 -5.92 1.93
C SER A 96 14.29 -6.27 0.57
N ALA A 97 12.98 -6.23 0.45
CA ALA A 97 12.26 -6.55 -0.77
C ALA A 97 12.48 -5.48 -1.86
N MET A 98 12.49 -4.19 -1.50
CA MET A 98 12.81 -3.09 -2.40
C MET A 98 14.27 -3.13 -2.87
N ALA A 99 15.22 -3.50 -2.01
CA ALA A 99 16.61 -3.68 -2.41
C ALA A 99 16.77 -4.79 -3.46
N PHE A 100 16.06 -5.91 -3.28
CA PHE A 100 16.02 -7.00 -4.26
C PHE A 100 15.35 -6.55 -5.57
N GLY A 101 14.18 -5.92 -5.52
CA GLY A 101 13.48 -5.38 -6.68
C GLY A 101 14.33 -4.38 -7.46
N GLY A 102 15.02 -3.48 -6.77
CA GLY A 102 15.95 -2.52 -7.36
C GLY A 102 17.15 -3.18 -8.04
N ALA A 103 17.72 -4.24 -7.45
CA ALA A 103 18.81 -5.00 -8.07
C ALA A 103 18.36 -5.73 -9.35
N MET A 104 17.15 -6.29 -9.36
CA MET A 104 16.59 -6.93 -10.56
C MET A 104 16.28 -5.93 -11.69
N GLU A 105 15.84 -4.72 -11.34
CA GLU A 105 15.61 -3.66 -12.32
C GLU A 105 16.94 -3.15 -12.90
N ALA A 106 17.92 -2.84 -12.03
CA ALA A 106 19.23 -2.34 -12.45
C ALA A 106 20.02 -3.34 -13.31
N SER A 107 19.82 -4.65 -13.09
CA SER A 107 20.42 -5.73 -13.90
C SER A 107 19.65 -6.00 -15.21
N GLY A 108 18.50 -5.36 -15.44
CA GLY A 108 17.69 -5.57 -16.65
C GLY A 108 16.93 -6.90 -16.69
N PHE A 109 16.87 -7.63 -15.57
CA PHE A 109 16.16 -8.91 -15.51
C PHE A 109 14.64 -8.72 -15.66
N LEU A 110 14.07 -7.67 -15.06
CA LEU A 110 12.64 -7.36 -15.20
C LEU A 110 12.26 -7.03 -16.65
N ALA A 111 13.10 -6.26 -17.35
CA ALA A 111 12.93 -5.97 -18.78
C ALA A 111 13.04 -7.25 -19.63
N THR A 112 13.97 -8.15 -19.30
CA THR A 112 14.14 -9.43 -20.01
C THR A 112 12.90 -10.32 -19.88
N ILE A 113 12.36 -10.45 -18.66
CA ILE A 113 11.12 -11.20 -18.39
C ILE A 113 9.95 -10.60 -19.16
N THR A 114 9.80 -9.28 -19.11
CA THR A 114 8.70 -8.58 -19.78
C THR A 114 8.77 -8.71 -21.31
N ASN A 115 9.97 -8.59 -21.89
CA ASN A 115 10.19 -8.80 -23.33
C ASN A 115 9.84 -10.23 -23.77
N ALA A 116 10.10 -11.24 -22.93
CA ALA A 116 9.68 -12.60 -23.22
C ALA A 116 8.15 -12.73 -23.25
N ILE A 117 7.44 -12.07 -22.34
CA ILE A 117 5.97 -12.07 -22.26
C ILE A 117 5.34 -11.33 -23.47
N ILE A 118 5.95 -10.23 -23.93
CA ILE A 118 5.50 -9.48 -25.11
C ILE A 118 5.46 -10.35 -26.37
N ARG A 119 6.38 -11.31 -26.53
CA ARG A 119 6.41 -12.20 -27.72
C ARG A 119 5.15 -13.06 -27.89
N PHE A 120 4.40 -13.29 -26.81
CA PHE A 120 3.14 -14.03 -26.85
C PHE A 120 1.94 -13.16 -27.23
N ALA A 121 2.08 -11.83 -27.20
CA ALA A 121 1.02 -10.90 -27.55
C ALA A 121 0.82 -10.89 -29.07
N ARG A 122 -0.05 -11.74 -29.63
CA ARG A 122 -0.31 -11.79 -31.09
C ARG A 122 -1.58 -11.05 -31.55
N GLY A 123 -2.53 -10.80 -30.64
CA GLY A 123 -3.76 -10.03 -30.89
C GLY A 123 -4.16 -9.14 -29.71
N SER A 124 -5.23 -8.33 -29.81
CA SER A 124 -5.60 -7.35 -28.76
C SER A 124 -5.93 -8.00 -27.40
N ALA A 125 -6.74 -9.07 -27.38
CA ALA A 125 -7.05 -9.82 -26.16
C ALA A 125 -5.78 -10.44 -25.53
N SER A 126 -4.92 -10.99 -26.38
CA SER A 126 -3.65 -11.59 -26.00
C SER A 126 -2.64 -10.54 -25.51
N LEU A 127 -2.67 -9.31 -26.03
CA LEU A 127 -1.86 -8.19 -25.55
C LEU A 127 -2.29 -7.75 -24.14
N ILE A 128 -3.58 -7.60 -23.90
CA ILE A 128 -4.11 -7.28 -22.55
C ILE A 128 -3.79 -8.41 -21.56
N THR A 129 -3.95 -9.65 -21.98
CA THR A 129 -3.57 -10.83 -21.18
C THR A 129 -2.06 -10.81 -20.86
N SER A 130 -1.20 -10.55 -21.85
CA SER A 130 0.25 -10.42 -21.65
C SER A 130 0.61 -9.29 -20.69
N THR A 131 -0.06 -8.14 -20.77
CA THR A 131 0.15 -7.03 -19.82
C THR A 131 -0.23 -7.44 -18.40
N LEU A 132 -1.39 -8.06 -18.22
CA LEU A 132 -1.86 -8.54 -16.91
C LEU A 132 -0.90 -9.57 -16.30
N VAL A 133 -0.46 -10.54 -17.10
CA VAL A 133 0.52 -11.55 -16.66
C VAL A 133 1.85 -10.89 -16.31
N ALA A 134 2.33 -9.93 -17.10
CA ALA A 134 3.57 -9.21 -16.79
C ALA A 134 3.46 -8.44 -15.47
N CYS A 135 2.37 -7.72 -15.23
CA CYS A 135 2.16 -7.02 -13.96
C CYS A 135 2.11 -7.99 -12.77
N GLY A 136 1.39 -9.11 -12.92
CA GLY A 136 1.33 -10.14 -11.88
C GLY A 136 2.69 -10.77 -11.58
N VAL A 137 3.47 -11.12 -12.62
CA VAL A 137 4.83 -11.64 -12.47
C VAL A 137 5.73 -10.63 -11.77
N LEU A 138 5.63 -9.35 -12.12
CA LEU A 138 6.40 -8.30 -11.45
C LEU A 138 5.96 -8.08 -10.00
N ASN A 139 4.67 -8.16 -9.68
CA ASN A 139 4.23 -8.12 -8.28
C ASN A 139 4.79 -9.28 -7.46
N VAL A 140 4.85 -10.48 -8.05
CA VAL A 140 5.41 -11.67 -7.42
C VAL A 140 6.93 -11.58 -7.28
N THR A 141 7.63 -10.93 -8.21
CA THR A 141 9.10 -10.93 -8.23
C THR A 141 9.72 -9.65 -7.66
N ALA A 142 9.29 -8.47 -8.12
CA ALA A 142 9.89 -7.18 -7.81
C ALA A 142 9.54 -6.66 -6.41
N SER A 143 8.59 -7.30 -5.71
CA SER A 143 8.17 -6.98 -4.34
C SER A 143 7.75 -5.52 -4.11
N ASP A 144 7.55 -4.76 -5.20
CA ASP A 144 7.25 -3.34 -5.21
C ASP A 144 6.19 -3.07 -6.29
N GLN A 145 5.08 -2.49 -5.87
CA GLN A 145 3.96 -2.18 -6.74
C GLN A 145 4.32 -1.14 -7.82
N TYR A 146 5.19 -0.18 -7.51
CA TYR A 146 5.56 0.87 -8.46
C TYR A 146 6.31 0.27 -9.66
N LEU A 147 7.25 -0.67 -9.42
CA LEU A 147 7.91 -1.41 -10.50
C LEU A 147 6.92 -2.26 -11.31
N ALA A 148 5.97 -2.92 -10.65
CA ALA A 148 4.96 -3.74 -11.31
C ALA A 148 4.01 -2.95 -12.24
N ILE A 149 3.88 -1.63 -12.04
CA ILE A 149 3.07 -0.75 -12.88
C ILE A 149 3.92 -0.07 -13.95
N VAL A 150 5.05 0.54 -13.55
CA VAL A 150 5.84 1.41 -14.43
C VAL A 150 6.58 0.63 -15.50
N VAL A 151 7.13 -0.54 -15.18
CA VAL A 151 7.90 -1.34 -16.16
C VAL A 151 6.96 -1.86 -17.27
N PRO A 152 5.84 -2.56 -16.98
CA PRO A 152 4.93 -2.99 -18.03
C PRO A 152 4.28 -1.79 -18.73
N GLY A 153 3.96 -0.72 -17.99
CA GLY A 153 3.37 0.49 -18.57
C GLY A 153 4.27 1.13 -19.62
N ARG A 154 5.58 1.20 -19.38
CA ARG A 154 6.54 1.72 -20.38
C ARG A 154 6.74 0.75 -21.54
N MET A 155 6.87 -0.54 -21.26
CA MET A 155 7.21 -1.54 -22.28
C MET A 155 6.05 -1.88 -23.23
N PHE A 156 4.82 -1.91 -22.74
CA PHE A 156 3.64 -2.21 -23.55
C PHE A 156 3.05 -0.97 -24.25
N LYS A 157 3.42 0.25 -23.84
CA LYS A 157 2.87 1.50 -24.39
C LYS A 157 2.93 1.56 -25.92
N ASP A 158 4.10 1.31 -26.49
CA ASP A 158 4.28 1.40 -27.94
C ASP A 158 3.52 0.28 -28.67
N VAL A 159 3.49 -0.93 -28.10
CA VAL A 159 2.74 -2.08 -28.66
C VAL A 159 1.23 -1.82 -28.67
N TYR A 160 0.67 -1.19 -27.63
CA TYR A 160 -0.74 -0.79 -27.63
C TYR A 160 -1.03 0.25 -28.70
N ARG A 161 -0.14 1.25 -28.84
CA ARG A 161 -0.26 2.31 -29.85
C ARG A 161 -0.19 1.76 -31.28
N GLU A 162 0.76 0.87 -31.55
CA GLU A 162 0.91 0.20 -32.85
C GLU A 162 -0.31 -0.64 -33.23
N ARG A 163 -1.03 -1.16 -32.23
CA ARG A 163 -2.30 -1.89 -32.44
C ARG A 163 -3.53 -1.00 -32.50
N GLY A 164 -3.35 0.33 -32.50
CA GLY A 164 -4.46 1.28 -32.55
C GLY A 164 -5.33 1.25 -31.31
N LEU A 165 -4.84 0.73 -30.18
CA LEU A 165 -5.57 0.72 -28.91
C LEU A 165 -5.35 2.03 -28.16
N ALA A 166 -6.43 2.57 -27.60
CA ALA A 166 -6.35 3.78 -26.80
C ALA A 166 -5.58 3.51 -25.48
N PRO A 167 -4.81 4.49 -24.95
CA PRO A 167 -3.97 4.32 -23.76
C PRO A 167 -4.76 3.96 -22.50
N GLU A 168 -6.06 4.27 -22.46
CA GLU A 168 -6.97 3.90 -21.37
C GLU A 168 -7.06 2.38 -21.18
N ASN A 169 -6.91 1.58 -22.24
CA ASN A 169 -6.91 0.12 -22.11
C ASN A 169 -5.66 -0.36 -21.37
N LEU A 170 -4.49 0.23 -21.67
CA LEU A 170 -3.25 -0.09 -20.96
C LEU A 170 -3.36 0.36 -19.51
N SER A 171 -3.77 1.61 -19.27
CA SER A 171 -3.94 2.15 -17.92
C SER A 171 -4.89 1.30 -17.07
N ARG A 172 -6.07 0.93 -17.60
CA ARG A 172 -7.00 0.04 -16.90
C ARG A 172 -6.35 -1.30 -16.58
N THR A 173 -5.67 -1.91 -17.55
CA THR A 173 -5.03 -3.22 -17.35
C THR A 173 -3.95 -3.15 -16.28
N LEU A 174 -3.15 -2.07 -16.23
CA LEU A 174 -2.13 -1.87 -15.19
C LEU A 174 -2.75 -1.74 -13.81
N GLU A 175 -3.85 -1.00 -13.66
CA GLU A 175 -4.53 -0.86 -12.37
C GLU A 175 -5.19 -2.19 -11.93
N ASP A 176 -5.91 -2.84 -12.82
CA ASP A 176 -6.64 -4.09 -12.55
C ASP A 176 -5.73 -5.32 -12.39
N SER A 177 -4.41 -5.16 -12.60
CA SER A 177 -3.44 -6.23 -12.36
C SER A 177 -2.32 -5.80 -11.44
N GLY A 178 -1.52 -4.79 -11.78
CA GLY A 178 -0.42 -4.28 -10.98
C GLY A 178 -0.87 -3.72 -9.63
N THR A 179 -1.83 -2.80 -9.61
CA THR A 179 -2.27 -2.15 -8.37
C THR A 179 -3.01 -3.12 -7.46
N VAL A 180 -4.05 -3.78 -7.97
CA VAL A 180 -4.95 -4.56 -7.12
C VAL A 180 -4.35 -5.89 -6.67
N THR A 181 -3.41 -6.51 -7.41
CA THR A 181 -2.84 -7.81 -6.97
C THR A 181 -1.64 -7.68 -6.04
N SER A 182 -1.07 -6.48 -5.88
CA SER A 182 0.10 -6.24 -5.04
C SER A 182 -0.10 -6.72 -3.59
N VAL A 183 -1.27 -6.42 -3.00
CA VAL A 183 -1.62 -6.82 -1.62
C VAL A 183 -1.70 -8.35 -1.44
N LEU A 184 -1.87 -9.11 -2.52
CA LEU A 184 -2.03 -10.56 -2.44
C LEU A 184 -0.69 -11.30 -2.29
N ILE A 185 0.44 -10.59 -2.43
CA ILE A 185 1.77 -11.17 -2.39
C ILE A 185 2.42 -10.88 -1.02
N PRO A 186 2.74 -11.90 -0.20
CA PRO A 186 3.18 -11.71 1.18
C PRO A 186 4.44 -10.85 1.35
N TRP A 187 5.37 -10.96 0.39
CA TRP A 187 6.63 -10.23 0.40
C TRP A 187 6.59 -8.91 -0.39
N ASN A 188 5.45 -8.55 -0.96
CA ASN A 188 5.24 -7.24 -1.54
C ASN A 188 4.88 -6.22 -0.45
N THR A 189 5.24 -4.96 -0.63
CA THR A 189 5.05 -3.89 0.35
C THR A 189 3.60 -3.76 0.81
N CYS A 190 2.63 -3.83 -0.11
CA CYS A 190 1.21 -3.76 0.23
C CYS A 190 0.74 -4.99 1.02
N GLY A 191 1.19 -6.18 0.64
CA GLY A 191 0.82 -7.42 1.31
C GLY A 191 1.37 -7.50 2.74
N ALA A 192 2.62 -7.09 2.91
CA ALA A 192 3.30 -6.99 4.21
C ALA A 192 2.60 -5.99 5.13
N TYR A 193 2.24 -4.80 4.61
CA TYR A 193 1.49 -3.80 5.38
C TYR A 193 0.11 -4.32 5.79
N GLN A 194 -0.64 -4.93 4.87
CA GLN A 194 -1.99 -5.41 5.20
C GLN A 194 -1.94 -6.57 6.21
N SER A 195 -0.96 -7.46 6.10
CA SER A 195 -0.78 -8.55 7.07
C SER A 195 -0.46 -8.05 8.48
N SER A 196 0.33 -6.98 8.61
CA SER A 196 0.67 -6.41 9.91
C SER A 196 -0.49 -5.63 10.53
N VAL A 197 -1.27 -4.93 9.72
CA VAL A 197 -2.46 -4.19 10.19
C VAL A 197 -3.60 -5.14 10.58
N LEU A 198 -3.86 -6.17 9.79
CA LEU A 198 -4.92 -7.14 10.08
C LEU A 198 -4.52 -8.15 11.16
N GLY A 199 -3.23 -8.31 11.44
CA GLY A 199 -2.73 -9.30 12.39
C GLY A 199 -2.86 -10.76 11.90
N VAL A 200 -3.07 -10.97 10.61
CA VAL A 200 -3.21 -12.29 9.98
C VAL A 200 -2.27 -12.41 8.78
N ALA A 201 -1.86 -13.63 8.43
CA ALA A 201 -0.97 -13.82 7.29
C ALA A 201 -1.69 -13.46 5.98
N THR A 202 -0.93 -13.11 4.94
CA THR A 202 -1.51 -12.82 3.62
C THR A 202 -2.37 -13.96 3.10
N GLY A 203 -1.96 -15.22 3.33
CA GLY A 203 -2.77 -16.39 2.95
C GLY A 203 -4.14 -16.47 3.63
N ASP A 204 -4.26 -15.93 4.85
CA ASP A 204 -5.50 -15.96 5.62
C ASP A 204 -6.52 -14.96 5.07
N TYR A 205 -6.09 -13.75 4.70
CA TYR A 205 -7.00 -12.75 4.12
C TYR A 205 -7.15 -12.87 2.60
N PHE A 206 -6.23 -13.58 1.92
CA PHE A 206 -6.16 -13.65 0.46
C PHE A 206 -7.51 -14.00 -0.19
N MET A 207 -8.21 -15.01 0.34
CA MET A 207 -9.50 -15.46 -0.22
C MET A 207 -10.65 -14.48 0.00
N TYR A 208 -10.54 -13.59 0.99
CA TYR A 208 -11.55 -12.59 1.30
C TYR A 208 -11.34 -11.27 0.55
N ALA A 209 -10.19 -11.10 -0.10
CA ALA A 209 -9.87 -9.94 -0.93
C ALA A 209 -10.56 -10.03 -2.31
N PHE A 210 -11.89 -10.14 -2.32
CA PHE A 210 -12.70 -10.42 -3.52
C PHE A 210 -12.44 -9.43 -4.66
N PHE A 211 -12.34 -8.15 -4.36
CA PHE A 211 -12.06 -7.12 -5.38
C PHE A 211 -10.72 -7.38 -6.08
N ASN A 212 -9.68 -7.68 -5.29
CA ASN A 212 -8.32 -7.93 -5.77
C ASN A 212 -8.22 -9.22 -6.59
N LEU A 213 -9.02 -10.24 -6.26
CA LEU A 213 -9.09 -11.50 -7.00
C LEU A 213 -9.92 -11.40 -8.28
N ILE A 214 -11.05 -10.69 -8.22
CA ILE A 214 -12.02 -10.61 -9.31
C ILE A 214 -11.59 -9.61 -10.38
N SER A 215 -10.99 -8.47 -10.00
CA SER A 215 -10.64 -7.41 -10.95
C SER A 215 -9.75 -7.89 -12.13
N PRO A 216 -8.66 -8.65 -11.91
CA PRO A 216 -7.85 -9.19 -13.01
C PRO A 216 -8.66 -10.14 -13.91
N ILE A 217 -9.52 -10.97 -13.31
CA ILE A 217 -10.37 -11.93 -14.03
C ILE A 217 -11.38 -11.18 -14.91
N MET A 218 -11.99 -10.12 -14.39
CA MET A 218 -12.92 -9.27 -15.14
C MET A 218 -12.24 -8.60 -16.33
N THR A 219 -11.00 -8.11 -16.15
CA THR A 219 -10.20 -7.56 -17.25
C THR A 219 -9.94 -8.60 -18.34
N LEU A 220 -9.61 -9.84 -17.97
CA LEU A 220 -9.45 -10.93 -18.95
C LEU A 220 -10.76 -11.21 -19.70
N ILE A 221 -11.88 -11.33 -18.99
CA ILE A 221 -13.19 -11.57 -19.62
C ILE A 221 -13.50 -10.46 -20.63
N TYR A 222 -13.34 -9.20 -20.25
CA TYR A 222 -13.62 -8.05 -21.12
C TYR A 222 -12.70 -8.01 -22.33
N ALA A 223 -11.42 -8.33 -22.15
CA ALA A 223 -10.44 -8.40 -23.23
C ALA A 223 -10.78 -9.50 -24.25
N TRP A 224 -11.21 -10.67 -23.79
CA TRP A 224 -11.50 -11.83 -24.65
C TRP A 224 -12.84 -11.72 -25.37
N VAL A 225 -13.86 -11.16 -24.70
CA VAL A 225 -15.17 -10.90 -25.32
C VAL A 225 -15.14 -9.63 -26.20
N GLY A 226 -14.13 -8.78 -26.05
CA GLY A 226 -13.99 -7.54 -26.83
C GLY A 226 -14.88 -6.40 -26.33
N ILE A 227 -15.26 -6.41 -25.05
CA ILE A 227 -16.14 -5.41 -24.46
C ILE A 227 -15.34 -4.17 -24.04
N ARG A 228 -15.77 -2.99 -24.49
CA ARG A 228 -15.18 -1.69 -24.12
C ARG A 228 -13.66 -1.60 -24.34
N ILE A 229 -13.17 -2.21 -25.43
CA ILE A 229 -11.79 -2.08 -25.88
C ILE A 229 -11.71 -0.89 -26.84
N LYS A 230 -11.27 0.27 -26.33
CA LYS A 230 -11.31 1.54 -27.06
C LYS A 230 -10.18 1.63 -28.09
N LYS A 231 -10.45 2.10 -29.30
CA LYS A 231 -9.41 2.38 -30.30
C LYS A 231 -9.03 3.86 -30.31
N ILE A 232 -7.85 4.19 -30.83
CA ILE A 232 -7.35 5.57 -30.87
C ILE A 232 -8.25 6.51 -31.69
N GLN A 233 -9.03 5.96 -32.62
CA GLN A 233 -9.90 6.71 -33.52
C GLN A 233 -11.36 6.82 -33.04
N ASP A 234 -11.70 6.21 -31.89
CA ASP A 234 -13.02 6.25 -31.25
C ASP A 234 -13.03 7.22 -30.04
#